data_AF-A0A7J2KK31-F1
#
_entry.id   AF-A0A7J2KK31-F1
#
_cell.length_a   1.000
_cell.length_b   1.000
_cell.length_c   1.000
_cell.angle_alpha   90.00
_cell.angle_beta   90.00
_cell.angle_gamma   90.00
#
_symmetry.space_group_name_H-M   'P 1'
#
loop_
_entity.id
_entity.type
_entity.pdbx_description
1 polymer ?
#
loop_
_entity_poly.entity_id
_entity_poly.type
_entity_poly.pdbx_seq_one_letter_code
_entity_poly.pdbx_strand_id
1 'polypeptide(L)'
;MKTDWKNLYKIKLASFIPEMDKHDVIKLLLVRKILQKYKRRSWIRIYTEFELENSLRPDIYFENIKDKSVVIYEIQKNYTEEWLKEKTKQYSNYKVPFFNSVDFIPINLNLFSNDIREISKKLEEYVF
;
A
#
# COMPACT_ATOMS: atom_id res chain seq x y z
N MET A 1 16.38 5.38 8.06
CA MET A 1 16.15 4.93 6.66
C MET A 1 16.49 6.05 5.69
N LYS A 2 17.29 5.79 4.65
CA LYS A 2 17.62 6.79 3.60
C LYS A 2 16.46 6.84 2.59
N THR A 3 16.03 8.04 2.18
CA THR A 3 14.95 8.20 1.20
C THR A 3 15.36 7.67 -0.17
N ASP A 4 14.58 6.75 -0.74
CA ASP A 4 14.80 6.17 -2.06
C ASP A 4 14.10 6.97 -3.16
N TRP A 5 14.70 8.10 -3.53
CA TRP A 5 14.15 8.98 -4.56
C TRP A 5 13.96 8.31 -5.93
N LYS A 6 14.69 7.22 -6.24
CA LYS A 6 14.62 6.56 -7.54
C LYS A 6 13.38 5.70 -7.72
N ASN A 7 12.80 5.22 -6.62
CA ASN A 7 11.63 4.33 -6.65
C ASN A 7 10.33 5.01 -6.23
N LEU A 8 10.37 6.32 -5.98
CA LEU A 8 9.20 7.11 -5.63
C LEU A 8 8.13 7.02 -6.73
N TYR A 9 6.90 6.67 -6.34
CA TYR A 9 5.71 6.60 -7.20
C TYR A 9 5.75 5.55 -8.32
N LYS A 10 6.80 4.73 -8.41
CA LYS A 10 6.84 3.63 -9.38
C LYS A 10 5.94 2.49 -8.92
N ILE A 11 5.25 1.85 -9.87
CA ILE A 11 4.52 0.61 -9.62
C ILE A 11 5.46 -0.55 -9.95
N LYS A 12 5.80 -1.35 -8.95
CA LYS A 12 6.57 -2.58 -9.09
C LYS A 12 5.61 -3.77 -9.10
N LEU A 13 5.89 -4.71 -9.99
CA LEU A 13 5.17 -5.97 -10.13
C LEU A 13 5.92 -7.02 -9.32
N ALA A 14 5.21 -7.75 -8.45
CA ALA A 14 5.80 -8.79 -7.62
C ALA A 14 5.98 -10.11 -8.38
N SER A 15 5.17 -10.34 -9.42
CA SER A 15 5.17 -11.52 -10.27
C SER A 15 4.71 -11.15 -11.68
N PHE A 16 5.02 -11.99 -12.67
CA PHE A 16 4.64 -11.78 -14.07
C PHE A 16 3.60 -12.80 -14.55
N ILE A 17 2.84 -13.38 -13.62
CA ILE A 17 1.79 -14.36 -13.91
C ILE A 17 0.43 -13.66 -14.09
N PRO A 18 -0.43 -14.10 -15.03
CA PRO A 18 -1.72 -13.45 -15.31
C PRO A 18 -2.66 -13.35 -14.10
N GLU A 19 -2.54 -14.25 -13.12
CA GLU A 19 -3.36 -14.25 -11.91
C GLU A 19 -3.13 -13.01 -11.02
N MET A 20 -2.04 -12.27 -11.26
CA MET A 20 -1.67 -11.06 -10.53
C MET A 20 -2.14 -9.76 -11.21
N ASP A 21 -2.66 -9.82 -12.44
CA ASP A 21 -3.06 -8.63 -13.19
C ASP A 21 -4.03 -7.74 -12.39
N LYS A 22 -5.02 -8.35 -11.72
CA LYS A 22 -5.98 -7.63 -10.89
C LYS A 22 -5.33 -6.95 -9.68
N HIS A 23 -4.36 -7.62 -9.06
CA HIS A 23 -3.59 -7.08 -7.94
C HIS A 23 -2.78 -5.86 -8.38
N ASP A 24 -2.09 -5.96 -9.52
CA ASP A 24 -1.30 -4.87 -10.08
C ASP A 24 -2.16 -3.67 -10.51
N VAL A 25 -3.34 -3.94 -11.09
CA VAL A 25 -4.33 -2.89 -11.42
C VAL A 25 -4.81 -2.17 -10.15
N ILE A 26 -5.15 -2.91 -9.09
CA ILE A 26 -5.56 -2.31 -7.81
C ILE A 26 -4.44 -1.46 -7.22
N LYS A 27 -3.20 -1.98 -7.22
CA LYS A 27 -2.01 -1.27 -6.73
C LYS A 27 -1.82 0.06 -7.48
N LEU A 28 -1.84 0.03 -8.80
CA LEU A 28 -1.74 1.22 -9.65
C LEU A 28 -2.83 2.25 -9.34
N LEU A 29 -4.09 1.80 -9.29
CA LEU A 29 -5.23 2.70 -9.07
C LEU A 29 -5.20 3.33 -7.67
N LEU A 30 -4.79 2.58 -6.65
CA LEU A 30 -4.66 3.08 -5.29
C LEU A 30 -3.56 4.14 -5.19
N VAL A 31 -2.36 3.87 -5.73
CA VAL A 31 -1.28 4.87 -5.79
C VAL A 31 -1.75 6.13 -6.53
N ARG A 32 -2.43 5.97 -7.67
CA ARG A 32 -2.99 7.10 -8.44
C ARG A 32 -3.95 7.94 -7.60
N LYS A 33 -4.83 7.31 -6.80
CA LYS A 33 -5.81 8.03 -5.96
C LYS A 33 -5.15 8.77 -4.81
N ILE A 34 -4.19 8.15 -4.12
CA ILE A 34 -3.38 8.84 -3.10
C ILE A 34 -2.71 10.06 -3.73
N LEU A 35 -2.11 9.90 -4.92
CA LEU A 35 -1.51 11.02 -5.64
C LEU A 35 -2.54 12.10 -6.04
N GLN A 36 -3.78 11.76 -6.37
CA GLN A 36 -4.81 12.74 -6.70
C GLN A 36 -5.27 13.53 -5.46
N LYS A 37 -5.41 12.86 -4.31
CA LYS A 37 -5.78 13.49 -3.04
C LYS A 37 -4.69 14.45 -2.54
N TYR A 38 -3.45 13.99 -2.51
CA TYR A 38 -2.32 14.75 -1.98
C TYR A 38 -1.58 15.51 -3.10
N LYS A 39 -2.12 16.67 -3.48
CA LYS A 39 -1.57 17.50 -4.58
C LYS A 39 -0.12 17.96 -4.34
N ARG A 40 0.29 18.17 -3.08
CA ARG A 40 1.65 18.59 -2.72
C ARG A 40 2.58 17.38 -2.60
N ARG A 41 3.26 17.05 -3.70
CA ARG A 41 4.18 15.90 -3.81
C ARG A 41 5.31 15.91 -2.77
N SER A 42 5.78 17.09 -2.38
CA SER A 42 6.84 17.23 -1.36
C SER A 42 6.42 16.76 0.04
N TRP A 43 5.13 16.53 0.29
CA TRP A 43 4.61 16.06 1.57
C TRP A 43 4.34 14.56 1.59
N ILE A 44 4.54 13.86 0.48
CA ILE A 44 4.19 12.46 0.38
C ILE A 44 5.30 11.65 -0.24
N ARG A 45 5.49 10.43 0.28
CA ARG A 45 6.31 9.41 -0.39
C ARG A 45 5.50 8.15 -0.51
N ILE A 46 5.52 7.56 -1.70
CA ILE A 46 4.84 6.29 -1.96
C ILE A 46 5.86 5.38 -2.60
N TYR A 47 6.03 4.19 -2.05
CA TYR A 47 6.84 3.13 -2.60
C TYR A 47 5.98 1.89 -2.75
N THR A 48 6.25 1.11 -3.79
CA THR A 48 5.65 -0.21 -3.98
C THR A 48 6.73 -1.27 -3.87
N GLU A 49 6.37 -2.44 -3.32
CA GLU A 49 7.31 -3.56 -3.10
C GLU A 49 8.61 -3.11 -2.43
N PHE A 50 8.49 -2.22 -1.44
CA PHE A 50 9.64 -1.63 -0.75
C PHE A 50 10.01 -2.49 0.44
N GLU A 51 11.27 -2.91 0.49
CA GLU A 51 11.77 -3.73 1.59
C GLU A 51 11.98 -2.87 2.84
N LEU A 52 11.19 -3.17 3.86
CA LEU A 52 11.26 -2.60 5.20
C LEU A 52 12.15 -3.50 6.08
N GLU A 53 12.35 -3.07 7.32
CA GLU A 53 13.02 -3.91 8.33
C GLU A 53 12.25 -5.22 8.57
N ASN A 54 12.92 -6.24 9.12
CA ASN A 54 12.36 -7.58 9.35
C ASN A 54 11.86 -8.29 8.07
N SER A 55 12.41 -7.95 6.91
CA SER A 55 12.03 -8.53 5.60
C SER A 55 10.56 -8.31 5.22
N LEU A 56 9.91 -7.30 5.81
CA LEU A 56 8.56 -6.92 5.42
C LEU A 56 8.61 -6.22 4.07
N ARG A 57 7.72 -6.59 3.15
CA ARG A 57 7.61 -5.98 1.83
C ARG A 57 6.14 -5.79 1.50
N PRO A 58 5.55 -4.64 1.87
CA PRO A 58 4.17 -4.35 1.54
C PRO A 58 4.01 -4.00 0.06
N ASP A 59 2.79 -4.19 -0.45
CA ASP A 59 2.43 -3.79 -1.81
C ASP A 59 2.55 -2.29 -2.02
N ILE A 60 2.09 -1.50 -1.04
CA ILE A 60 2.24 -0.05 -1.02
C ILE A 60 2.61 0.42 0.39
N TYR A 61 3.68 1.19 0.47
CA TYR A 61 4.08 1.93 1.66
C TYR A 61 3.94 3.43 1.37
N PHE A 62 3.10 4.11 2.14
CA PHE A 62 2.79 5.52 2.01
C PHE A 62 3.23 6.29 3.26
N GLU A 63 4.08 7.31 3.08
CA GLU A 63 4.44 8.27 4.11
C GLU A 63 3.75 9.61 3.84
N ASN A 64 3.09 10.15 4.85
CA ASN A 64 2.65 11.54 4.88
C ASN A 64 3.57 12.33 5.81
N ILE A 65 4.46 13.11 5.20
CA ILE A 65 5.51 13.89 5.87
C ILE A 65 4.90 15.05 6.66
N LYS A 66 3.69 15.51 6.29
CA LYS A 66 3.03 16.66 6.90
C LYS A 66 2.51 16.34 8.29
N ASP A 67 1.76 15.25 8.45
CA ASP A 67 1.20 14.82 9.73
C ASP A 67 2.00 13.71 10.41
N LYS A 68 3.08 13.26 9.75
CA LYS A 68 3.97 12.20 10.25
C LYS A 68 3.22 10.87 10.41
N SER A 69 2.26 10.56 9.55
CA SER A 69 1.64 9.23 9.47
C SER A 69 2.27 8.36 8.38
N VAL A 70 2.26 7.05 8.62
CA VAL A 70 2.59 6.02 7.63
C VAL A 70 1.39 5.12 7.46
N VAL A 71 1.10 4.75 6.21
CA VAL A 71 0.05 3.77 5.90
C VAL A 71 0.66 2.66 5.05
N ILE A 72 0.40 1.43 5.46
CA ILE A 72 0.88 0.22 4.82
C ILE A 72 -0.33 -0.51 4.25
N TYR A 73 -0.34 -0.73 2.93
CA TYR A 73 -1.38 -1.47 2.24
C TYR A 73 -0.87 -2.84 1.81
N GLU A 74 -1.65 -3.89 2.10
CA GLU A 74 -1.41 -5.25 1.63
C GLU A 74 -2.66 -5.79 0.93
N ILE A 75 -2.54 -6.09 -0.35
CA ILE A 75 -3.57 -6.60 -1.25
C ILE A 75 -3.41 -8.12 -1.32
N GLN A 76 -4.39 -8.85 -0.79
CA GLN A 76 -4.30 -10.29 -0.61
C GLN A 76 -5.46 -11.04 -1.26
N LYS A 77 -5.12 -12.05 -2.07
CA LYS A 77 -6.09 -13.00 -2.65
C LYS A 77 -6.56 -14.03 -1.64
N ASN A 78 -5.63 -14.65 -0.91
CA ASN A 78 -5.93 -15.61 0.15
C ASN A 78 -6.07 -14.87 1.48
N TYR A 79 -7.15 -14.09 1.61
CA TYR A 79 -7.43 -13.27 2.78
C TYR A 79 -8.08 -14.13 3.88
N THR A 80 -7.26 -14.76 4.72
CA THR A 80 -7.74 -15.55 5.86
C THR A 80 -7.63 -14.77 7.16
N GLU A 81 -8.34 -15.21 8.20
CA GLU A 81 -8.20 -14.60 9.53
C GLU A 81 -6.80 -14.81 10.11
N GLU A 82 -6.17 -15.95 9.85
CA GLU A 82 -4.82 -16.25 10.31
C GLU A 82 -3.82 -15.28 9.67
N TRP A 83 -3.90 -15.09 8.35
CA TRP A 83 -3.07 -14.13 7.64
C TRP A 83 -3.26 -12.71 8.19
N LEU A 84 -4.51 -12.30 8.41
CA LEU A 84 -4.82 -10.98 8.95
C LEU A 84 -4.24 -10.79 10.36
N LYS A 85 -4.42 -11.77 11.25
CA LYS A 85 -3.88 -11.77 12.62
C LYS A 85 -2.35 -11.69 12.61
N GLU A 86 -1.71 -12.48 11.75
CA GLU A 86 -0.26 -12.50 11.60
C GLU A 86 0.27 -11.14 11.11
N LYS A 87 -0.27 -10.60 10.01
CA LYS A 87 0.16 -9.33 9.45
C LYS A 87 -0.11 -8.15 10.38
N THR A 88 -1.25 -8.15 11.06
CA THR A 88 -1.55 -7.13 12.07
C THR A 88 -0.51 -7.14 13.18
N LYS A 89 -0.10 -8.32 13.67
CA LYS A 89 0.96 -8.45 14.68
C LYS A 89 2.34 -8.02 14.15
N GLN A 90 2.66 -8.33 12.90
CA GLN A 90 3.92 -7.89 12.28
C GLN A 90 3.99 -6.35 12.21
N TYR A 91 2.93 -5.70 11.70
CA TYR A 91 2.90 -4.26 11.52
C TYR A 91 2.65 -3.47 12.81
N SER A 92 1.95 -4.02 13.81
CA SER A 92 1.76 -3.34 15.11
C SER A 92 3.05 -3.08 15.86
N ASN A 93 4.09 -3.89 15.59
CA ASN A 93 5.41 -3.75 16.21
C ASN A 93 6.37 -2.92 15.34
N TYR A 94 5.98 -2.57 14.12
CA TYR A 94 6.82 -1.82 13.20
C TYR A 94 6.80 -0.33 13.55
N LYS A 95 7.97 0.24 13.82
CA LYS A 95 8.13 1.65 14.15
C LYS A 95 8.93 2.34 13.06
N VAL A 96 8.41 3.45 12.56
CA VAL A 96 9.13 4.29 11.59
C VAL A 96 9.69 5.51 12.32
N PRO A 97 11.02 5.71 12.34
CA PRO A 97 11.63 6.85 12.99
C PRO A 97 11.05 8.17 12.48
N PHE A 98 10.74 9.10 13.39
CA PHE A 98 10.16 10.42 13.11
C PHE A 98 8.71 10.42 12.59
N PHE A 99 8.03 9.27 12.62
CA PHE A 99 6.60 9.16 12.35
C PHE A 99 5.83 8.86 13.65
N ASN A 100 4.62 9.42 13.74
CA ASN A 100 3.74 9.33 14.90
C ASN A 100 2.88 8.06 14.87
N SER A 101 2.47 7.61 13.68
CA SER A 101 1.60 6.45 13.51
C SER A 101 2.03 5.59 12.32
N VAL A 102 1.75 4.30 12.42
CA VAL A 102 1.83 3.33 11.33
C VAL A 102 0.50 2.60 11.30
N ASP A 103 -0.27 2.85 10.25
CA ASP A 103 -1.56 2.20 10.04
C ASP A 103 -1.40 1.06 9.04
N PHE A 104 -2.00 -0.08 9.36
CA PHE A 104 -2.04 -1.24 8.47
C PHE A 104 -3.44 -1.38 7.86
N ILE A 105 -3.49 -1.38 6.53
CA ILE A 105 -4.71 -1.50 5.74
C ILE A 105 -4.65 -2.77 4.89
N PRO A 106 -5.32 -3.85 5.33
CA PRO A 106 -5.46 -5.05 4.55
C PRO A 106 -6.57 -4.88 3.50
N ILE A 107 -6.33 -5.35 2.27
CA ILE A 107 -7.23 -5.25 1.12
C ILE A 107 -7.52 -6.66 0.62
N ASN A 108 -8.77 -7.11 0.76
CA ASN A 108 -9.19 -8.41 0.24
C ASN A 108 -9.49 -8.32 -1.27
N LEU A 109 -8.63 -8.91 -2.09
CA LEU A 109 -8.72 -8.89 -3.55
C LEU A 109 -10.05 -9.47 -4.06
N ASN A 110 -10.63 -10.42 -3.35
CA ASN A 110 -11.88 -11.09 -3.73
C ASN A 110 -13.10 -10.19 -3.61
N LEU A 111 -13.01 -9.09 -2.85
CA LEU A 111 -14.09 -8.11 -2.70
C LEU A 111 -14.14 -7.08 -3.83
N PHE A 112 -13.20 -7.13 -4.78
CA PHE A 112 -13.17 -6.24 -5.92
C PHE A 112 -13.85 -6.88 -7.13
N SER A 113 -14.47 -6.04 -7.96
CA SER A 113 -14.95 -6.43 -9.29
C SER A 113 -13.77 -6.68 -10.24
N ASN A 114 -14.05 -7.19 -11.44
CA ASN A 114 -13.09 -7.20 -12.55
C ASN A 114 -13.24 -5.97 -13.46
N ASP A 115 -14.29 -5.16 -13.25
CA ASP A 115 -14.45 -3.88 -13.95
C ASP A 115 -13.57 -2.79 -13.31
N ILE A 116 -12.74 -2.14 -14.12
CA ILE A 116 -11.78 -1.10 -13.67
C ILE A 116 -12.49 0.09 -13.02
N ARG A 117 -13.69 0.47 -13.49
CA ARG A 117 -14.43 1.62 -12.94
C ARG A 117 -14.99 1.28 -11.57
N GLU A 118 -15.52 0.08 -11.39
CA GLU A 118 -15.99 -0.43 -10.10
C GLU A 118 -14.85 -0.59 -9.10
N ILE A 119 -13.70 -1.13 -9.53
CA ILE A 119 -12.47 -1.19 -8.72
C ILE A 119 -12.10 0.22 -8.26
N SER A 120 -12.01 1.17 -9.20
CA SER A 120 -11.67 2.55 -8.90
C SER A 120 -12.65 3.15 -7.87
N LYS A 121 -13.97 2.97 -8.04
CA LYS A 121 -14.95 3.48 -7.08
C LYS A 121 -14.73 2.89 -5.68
N LYS A 122 -14.57 1.57 -5.57
CA LYS A 122 -14.33 0.90 -4.28
C LYS A 122 -13.05 1.37 -3.59
N LEU A 123 -12.00 1.66 -4.36
CA LEU A 123 -10.73 2.14 -3.80
C LEU A 123 -10.81 3.49 -3.08
N GLU A 124 -11.89 4.25 -3.21
CA GLU A 124 -12.11 5.48 -2.45
C GLU A 124 -12.25 5.23 -0.95
N GLU A 125 -12.68 4.02 -0.55
CA GLU A 125 -12.80 3.58 0.85
C GLU A 125 -11.45 3.51 1.57
N TYR A 126 -10.33 3.45 0.83
CA TYR A 126 -8.99 3.17 1.37
C TYR A 126 -8.05 4.40 1.35
N VAL A 127 -8.54 5.56 0.92
CA VAL A 127 -7.73 6.78 0.76
C VAL A 127 -8.18 7.84 1.77
N PHE A 128 -7.49 7.90 2.91
CA PHE A 128 -7.78 8.79 4.05
C PHE A 128 -7.08 10.15 3.97
#